data_AF-W9HTF5-F1
#
_entry.id   AF-W9HTF5-F1
#
_cell.length_a   1.000
_cell.length_b   1.000
_cell.length_c   1.000
_cell.angle_alpha   90.00
_cell.angle_beta   90.00
_cell.angle_gamma   90.00
#
_symmetry.space_group_name_H-M   'P 1'
#
loop_
_entity.id
_entity.type
_entity.pdbx_description
1 polymer ?
#
loop_
_entity_poly.entity_id
_entity_poly.type
_entity_poly.pdbx_seq_one_letter_code
_entity_poly.pdbx_strand_id
1 'polypeptide(L)'
;MEMDVVGWPEATAANTEGSALEKLGEITIGHRISYEDNRVSPAESYMGTYETLQGNFTAARAHFRKNILTAHEILSDDTDENDADACFVLFQCLLHTGDDTNALIAFELTGPIEKTIEMRLGEIGGEDKAAATEILDFAKEKFSPNDAAPTRYTAVLDELQRRMDLGNVESEKTITNETYQRLHSLLAQKRPATEDGDGPNQPYEITYSDIVINWRYFCNGNCGGTWDFETDINICKYCWDTPFCQNCLPLLQQGTSKMLACDAGHKWLHVPRWNLRESTGLRDGTVMMGGEIVDGRHVGGQRVKIKEWLSTIWKEWGYRVALLSLSSLAGFWLRSPEHILLSLCPSARIYVKEKPKPIAHNKDAKARWFKKFIRWRNIAARK
;
A
#
# COMPACT_ATOMS: atom_id res chain seq x y z
N MET A 1 -31.51 48.24 1.06
CA MET A 1 -31.43 47.14 0.10
C MET A 1 -31.05 45.92 0.94
N GLU A 2 -32.07 45.28 1.52
CA GLU A 2 -31.90 44.07 2.33
C GLU A 2 -31.50 42.93 1.40
N MET A 3 -30.42 42.23 1.76
CA MET A 3 -30.04 41.00 1.10
C MET A 3 -30.90 39.89 1.71
N ASP A 4 -31.87 39.42 0.93
CA ASP A 4 -32.62 38.21 1.25
C ASP A 4 -31.65 37.05 1.46
N VAL A 5 -31.63 36.53 2.68
CA VAL A 5 -30.99 35.27 3.03
C VAL A 5 -31.79 34.18 2.32
N VAL A 6 -31.28 33.69 1.19
CA VAL A 6 -31.82 32.50 0.52
C VAL A 6 -31.67 31.34 1.51
N GLY A 7 -32.77 31.00 2.16
CA GLY A 7 -32.88 29.81 3.00
C GLY A 7 -32.51 28.59 2.18
N TRP A 8 -31.52 27.83 2.67
CA TRP A 8 -31.28 26.49 2.15
C TRP A 8 -32.57 25.69 2.39
N PRO A 9 -33.11 24.99 1.38
CA PRO A 9 -34.29 24.18 1.59
C PRO A 9 -33.99 23.16 2.69
N GLU A 10 -34.79 23.19 3.76
CA GLU A 10 -34.78 22.15 4.78
C GLU A 10 -34.89 20.79 4.09
N ALA A 11 -34.01 19.86 4.44
CA ALA A 11 -34.05 18.50 3.94
C ALA A 11 -35.45 17.93 4.20
N THR A 12 -36.22 17.72 3.14
CA THR A 12 -37.56 17.16 3.25
C THR A 12 -37.45 15.75 3.83
N ALA A 13 -38.32 15.41 4.78
CA ALA A 13 -38.38 14.16 5.51
C ALA A 13 -38.71 12.91 4.63
N ALA A 14 -38.34 12.91 3.35
CA ALA A 14 -38.62 11.87 2.37
C ALA A 14 -37.40 11.00 2.03
N ASN A 15 -36.30 11.09 2.79
CA ASN A 15 -35.22 10.11 2.72
C ASN A 15 -35.51 9.00 3.74
N THR A 16 -36.27 7.99 3.34
CA THR A 16 -36.29 6.73 4.08
C THR A 16 -34.91 6.08 4.00
N GLU A 17 -34.54 5.28 5.00
CA GLU A 17 -33.28 4.51 5.00
C GLU A 17 -33.09 3.75 3.68
N GLY A 18 -34.15 3.11 3.17
CA GLY A 18 -34.15 2.43 1.88
C GLY A 18 -33.84 3.35 0.70
N SER A 19 -34.37 4.58 0.67
CA SER A 19 -34.07 5.55 -0.40
C SER A 19 -32.63 6.07 -0.33
N ALA A 20 -32.06 6.21 0.87
CA ALA A 20 -30.66 6.61 1.04
C ALA A 20 -29.71 5.50 0.57
N LEU A 21 -29.98 4.24 0.92
CA LEU A 21 -29.20 3.09 0.49
C LEU A 21 -29.27 2.87 -1.02
N GLU A 22 -30.44 3.05 -1.63
CA GLU A 22 -30.61 2.96 -3.08
C GLU A 22 -29.73 4.01 -3.80
N LYS A 23 -29.79 5.28 -3.34
CA LYS A 23 -28.95 6.36 -3.89
C LYS A 23 -27.45 6.09 -3.70
N LEU A 24 -27.02 5.58 -2.54
CA LEU A 24 -25.62 5.19 -2.32
C LEU A 24 -25.21 4.04 -3.24
N GLY A 25 -26.07 3.04 -3.41
CA GLY A 25 -25.87 1.95 -4.36
C GLY A 25 -25.69 2.46 -5.79
N GLU A 26 -26.54 3.37 -6.25
CA GLU A 26 -26.40 4.02 -7.56
C GLU A 26 -25.07 4.76 -7.69
N ILE A 27 -24.64 5.49 -6.66
CA ILE A 27 -23.33 6.19 -6.65
C ILE A 27 -22.19 5.19 -6.75
N THR A 28 -22.22 4.06 -6.03
CA THR A 28 -21.16 3.03 -6.17
C THR A 28 -21.06 2.46 -7.59
N ILE A 29 -22.17 2.42 -8.33
CA ILE A 29 -22.20 1.95 -9.72
C ILE A 29 -21.77 3.05 -10.70
N GLY A 30 -22.17 4.30 -10.43
CA GLY A 30 -21.95 5.48 -11.27
C GLY A 30 -20.57 6.14 -11.13
N HIS A 31 -19.95 6.07 -9.95
CA HIS A 31 -18.57 6.48 -9.69
C HIS A 31 -17.57 5.40 -10.17
N ARG A 32 -17.72 4.94 -11.42
CA ARG A 32 -16.64 4.32 -12.19
C ARG A 32 -15.69 5.41 -12.66
N ILE A 33 -15.10 6.16 -11.73
CA ILE A 33 -14.01 7.07 -12.06
C ILE A 33 -12.77 6.22 -12.33
N SER A 34 -11.91 6.75 -13.20
CA SER A 34 -10.83 6.10 -13.94
C SER A 34 -9.92 5.20 -13.09
N TYR A 35 -9.09 4.40 -13.76
CA TYR A 35 -7.90 3.74 -13.19
C TYR A 35 -6.99 4.65 -12.34
N GLU A 36 -7.25 5.97 -12.29
CA GLU A 36 -6.47 6.98 -11.58
C GLU A 36 -6.92 7.18 -10.13
N ASP A 37 -8.10 6.67 -9.70
CA ASP A 37 -8.50 6.67 -8.28
C ASP A 37 -8.83 5.24 -7.82
N ASN A 38 -7.78 4.49 -7.48
CA ASN A 38 -7.88 3.13 -6.94
C ASN A 38 -8.30 3.09 -5.45
N ARG A 39 -8.69 4.23 -4.87
CA ARG A 39 -9.07 4.33 -3.45
C ARG A 39 -10.47 3.80 -3.21
N VAL A 40 -10.73 3.42 -1.95
CA VAL A 40 -12.08 3.15 -1.47
C VAL A 40 -12.84 4.48 -1.43
N SER A 41 -14.04 4.49 -2.00
CA SER A 41 -14.90 5.68 -2.06
C SER A 41 -15.72 5.86 -0.77
N PRO A 42 -16.25 7.07 -0.53
CA PRO A 42 -17.19 7.29 0.57
C PRO A 42 -18.42 6.38 0.51
N ALA A 43 -18.98 6.19 -0.71
CA ALA A 43 -20.18 5.38 -0.88
C ALA A 43 -19.92 3.89 -0.57
N GLU A 44 -18.79 3.34 -1.02
CA GLU A 44 -18.39 1.97 -0.67
C GLU A 44 -18.19 1.82 0.85
N SER A 45 -17.55 2.81 1.49
CA SER A 45 -17.32 2.82 2.94
C SER A 45 -18.62 2.77 3.74
N TYR A 46 -19.60 3.62 3.36
CA TYR A 46 -20.90 3.66 4.03
C TYR A 46 -21.71 2.38 3.80
N MET A 47 -21.75 1.86 2.57
CA MET A 47 -22.46 0.63 2.26
C MET A 47 -21.85 -0.59 2.95
N GLY A 48 -20.51 -0.72 2.89
CA GLY A 48 -19.78 -1.78 3.57
C GLY A 48 -19.99 -1.76 5.09
N THR A 49 -19.89 -0.58 5.68
CA THR A 49 -20.15 -0.39 7.10
C THR A 49 -21.60 -0.74 7.47
N TYR A 50 -22.57 -0.25 6.69
CA TYR A 50 -23.99 -0.52 6.93
C TYR A 50 -24.27 -2.02 6.96
N GLU A 51 -23.85 -2.75 5.92
CA GLU A 51 -24.03 -4.20 5.85
C GLU A 51 -23.32 -4.93 7.00
N THR A 52 -22.12 -4.47 7.38
CA THR A 52 -21.38 -5.01 8.53
C THR A 52 -22.14 -4.84 9.83
N LEU A 53 -22.75 -3.66 10.06
CA LEU A 53 -23.57 -3.38 11.24
C LEU A 53 -24.83 -4.24 11.30
N GLN A 54 -25.37 -4.64 10.15
CA GLN A 54 -26.50 -5.59 10.05
C GLN A 54 -26.06 -7.06 10.20
N GLY A 55 -24.76 -7.35 10.29
CA GLY A 55 -24.21 -8.71 10.32
C GLY A 55 -24.12 -9.38 8.93
N ASN A 56 -24.34 -8.63 7.85
CA ASN A 56 -24.32 -9.12 6.47
C ASN A 56 -22.91 -9.06 5.87
N PHE A 57 -21.93 -9.73 6.48
CA PHE A 57 -20.51 -9.63 6.09
C PHE A 57 -20.24 -9.99 4.62
N THR A 58 -21.00 -10.91 4.03
CA THR A 58 -20.88 -11.26 2.61
C THR A 58 -21.28 -10.10 1.69
N ALA A 59 -22.33 -9.36 2.04
CA ALA A 59 -22.77 -8.19 1.29
C ALA A 59 -21.77 -7.04 1.46
N ALA A 60 -21.31 -6.80 2.69
CA ALA A 60 -20.26 -5.82 2.97
C ALA A 60 -19.02 -6.03 2.10
N ARG A 61 -18.48 -7.27 2.08
CA ARG A 61 -17.32 -7.63 1.25
C ARG A 61 -17.58 -7.50 -0.25
N ALA A 62 -18.83 -7.66 -0.70
CA ALA A 62 -19.17 -7.56 -2.12
C ALA A 62 -18.93 -6.14 -2.68
N HIS A 63 -19.09 -5.09 -1.85
CA HIS A 63 -18.83 -3.71 -2.23
C HIS A 63 -17.34 -3.44 -2.52
N PHE A 64 -16.42 -4.14 -1.83
CA PHE A 64 -14.98 -3.88 -1.93
C PHE A 64 -14.22 -4.86 -2.84
N ARG A 65 -14.90 -5.74 -3.58
CA ARG A 65 -14.24 -6.76 -4.43
C ARG A 65 -13.25 -6.17 -5.43
N LYS A 66 -13.56 -5.02 -6.02
CA LYS A 66 -12.65 -4.35 -6.95
C LYS A 66 -11.42 -3.85 -6.21
N ASN A 67 -11.60 -3.16 -5.09
CA ASN A 67 -10.51 -2.57 -4.30
C ASN A 67 -9.55 -3.66 -3.78
N ILE A 68 -10.08 -4.77 -3.27
CA ILE A 68 -9.26 -5.91 -2.82
C ILE A 68 -8.52 -6.56 -3.98
N LEU A 69 -9.12 -6.68 -5.17
CA LEU A 69 -8.41 -7.19 -6.34
C LEU A 69 -7.26 -6.26 -6.73
N THR A 70 -7.48 -4.95 -6.75
CA THR A 70 -6.42 -3.97 -7.02
C THR A 70 -5.29 -4.06 -6.00
N ALA A 71 -5.62 -4.13 -4.70
CA ALA A 71 -4.62 -4.31 -3.66
C ALA A 71 -3.85 -5.63 -3.82
N HIS A 72 -4.53 -6.72 -4.17
CA HIS A 72 -3.90 -8.00 -4.46
C HIS A 72 -2.94 -7.93 -5.66
N GLU A 73 -3.34 -7.28 -6.76
CA GLU A 73 -2.50 -7.16 -7.96
C GLU A 73 -1.22 -6.39 -7.69
N ILE A 74 -1.31 -5.29 -6.92
CA ILE A 74 -0.16 -4.46 -6.53
C ILE A 74 0.72 -5.23 -5.54
N LEU A 75 0.18 -5.66 -4.40
CA LEU A 75 0.96 -6.29 -3.32
C LEU A 75 1.51 -7.69 -3.66
N SER A 76 1.12 -8.24 -4.82
CA SER A 76 1.66 -9.52 -5.32
C SER A 76 2.69 -9.34 -6.44
N ASP A 77 2.93 -8.11 -6.88
CA ASP A 77 3.97 -7.83 -7.87
C ASP A 77 5.37 -7.80 -7.20
N ASP A 78 6.40 -7.55 -8.01
CA ASP A 78 7.80 -7.55 -7.57
C ASP A 78 8.31 -6.12 -7.28
N THR A 79 7.43 -5.13 -7.16
CA THR A 79 7.76 -3.72 -6.92
C THR A 79 7.11 -3.23 -5.64
N ASP A 80 7.81 -2.38 -4.89
CA ASP A 80 7.35 -1.85 -3.59
C ASP A 80 6.89 -0.39 -3.66
N GLU A 81 7.06 0.28 -4.81
CA GLU A 81 6.81 1.72 -4.97
C GLU A 81 5.37 2.14 -4.63
N ASN A 82 4.40 1.27 -4.91
CA ASN A 82 2.97 1.48 -4.71
C ASN A 82 2.37 0.59 -3.61
N ASP A 83 3.19 -0.15 -2.87
CA ASP A 83 2.74 -1.05 -1.80
C ASP A 83 2.06 -0.28 -0.67
N ALA A 84 2.55 0.90 -0.31
CA ALA A 84 1.95 1.72 0.74
C ALA A 84 0.51 2.14 0.38
N ASP A 85 0.27 2.54 -0.88
CA ASP A 85 -1.06 2.89 -1.36
C ASP A 85 -1.98 1.66 -1.40
N ALA A 86 -1.46 0.49 -1.81
CA ALA A 86 -2.24 -0.74 -1.84
C ALA A 86 -2.56 -1.28 -0.44
N CYS A 87 -1.62 -1.19 0.52
CA CYS A 87 -1.85 -1.47 1.93
C CYS A 87 -2.90 -0.53 2.52
N PHE A 88 -2.91 0.74 2.10
CA PHE A 88 -3.91 1.71 2.52
C PHE A 88 -5.32 1.38 1.99
N VAL A 89 -5.42 0.94 0.73
CA VAL A 89 -6.67 0.42 0.16
C VAL A 89 -7.14 -0.83 0.92
N LEU A 90 -6.22 -1.75 1.21
CA LEU A 90 -6.51 -2.95 1.97
C LEU A 90 -7.02 -2.61 3.37
N PHE A 91 -6.37 -1.68 4.06
CA PHE A 91 -6.79 -1.14 5.35
C PHE A 91 -8.24 -0.67 5.32
N GLN A 92 -8.63 0.19 4.37
CA GLN A 92 -10.00 0.71 4.30
C GLN A 92 -11.03 -0.39 4.06
N CYS A 93 -10.73 -1.37 3.20
CA CYS A 93 -11.62 -2.50 2.97
C CYS A 93 -11.85 -3.32 4.25
N LEU A 94 -10.77 -3.61 4.99
CA LEU A 94 -10.82 -4.39 6.23
C LEU A 94 -11.54 -3.63 7.35
N LEU A 95 -11.26 -2.33 7.49
CA LEU A 95 -11.91 -1.45 8.47
C LEU A 95 -13.42 -1.43 8.29
N HIS A 96 -13.89 -1.18 7.06
CA HIS A 96 -15.32 -1.06 6.75
C HIS A 96 -16.03 -2.41 6.58
N THR A 97 -15.31 -3.53 6.71
CA THR A 97 -15.89 -4.87 6.83
C THR A 97 -15.79 -5.45 8.25
N GLY A 98 -15.31 -4.64 9.21
CA GLY A 98 -15.28 -4.98 10.63
C GLY A 98 -14.10 -5.85 11.05
N ASP A 99 -13.08 -6.01 10.21
CA ASP A 99 -11.86 -6.75 10.52
C ASP A 99 -10.78 -5.82 11.10
N ASP A 100 -11.02 -5.35 12.32
CA ASP A 100 -10.15 -4.37 13.00
C ASP A 100 -8.70 -4.84 13.13
N THR A 101 -8.50 -6.14 13.34
CA THR A 101 -7.19 -6.76 13.57
C THR A 101 -6.36 -6.69 12.30
N ASN A 102 -6.89 -7.17 11.17
CA ASN A 102 -6.16 -7.08 9.91
C ASN A 102 -6.11 -5.63 9.37
N ALA A 103 -7.11 -4.80 9.67
CA ALA A 103 -7.07 -3.38 9.33
C ALA A 103 -5.88 -2.68 10.01
N LEU A 104 -5.65 -2.91 11.29
CA LEU A 104 -4.49 -2.33 11.99
C LEU A 104 -3.18 -2.79 11.35
N ILE A 105 -3.00 -4.10 11.09
CA ILE A 105 -1.80 -4.62 10.41
C ILE A 105 -1.59 -3.94 9.04
N ALA A 106 -2.64 -3.84 8.22
CA ALA A 106 -2.59 -3.20 6.91
C ALA A 106 -2.23 -1.71 7.02
N PHE A 107 -2.77 -1.01 8.02
CA PHE A 107 -2.45 0.38 8.28
C PHE A 107 -1.00 0.56 8.70
N GLU A 108 -0.48 -0.34 9.55
CA GLU A 108 0.93 -0.31 9.94
C GLU A 108 1.85 -0.48 8.71
N LEU A 109 1.47 -1.31 7.74
CA LEU A 109 2.23 -1.44 6.48
C LEU A 109 2.26 -0.15 5.62
N THR A 110 1.40 0.83 5.89
CA THR A 110 1.47 2.17 5.25
C THR A 110 2.50 3.09 5.91
N GLY A 111 3.07 2.63 7.03
CA GLY A 111 4.02 3.33 7.85
C GLY A 111 5.28 3.77 7.09
N PRO A 112 6.02 4.72 7.66
CA PRO A 112 7.26 5.19 7.06
C PRO A 112 8.24 4.03 6.84
N ILE A 113 8.81 3.98 5.64
CA ILE A 113 9.87 3.02 5.30
C ILE A 113 11.24 3.62 5.57
N GLU A 114 12.18 2.79 6.04
CA GLU A 114 13.58 3.19 6.19
C GLU A 114 14.14 3.56 4.81
N LYS A 115 14.87 4.68 4.71
CA LYS A 115 15.53 5.09 3.48
C LYS A 115 16.53 4.01 3.06
N THR A 116 16.29 3.45 1.89
CA THR A 116 17.25 2.65 1.12
C THR A 116 18.55 3.42 0.91
N ILE A 117 19.64 2.69 0.63
CA ILE A 117 20.93 3.31 0.36
C ILE A 117 20.90 4.21 -0.87
N GLU A 118 20.10 3.85 -1.87
CA GLU A 118 19.90 4.62 -3.09
C GLU A 118 19.24 5.97 -2.81
N MET A 119 18.20 6.00 -1.96
CA MET A 119 17.55 7.24 -1.54
C MET A 119 18.53 8.14 -0.78
N ARG A 120 19.30 7.57 0.15
CA ARG A 120 20.31 8.33 0.90
C ARG A 120 21.37 8.93 -0.02
N LEU A 121 21.89 8.16 -0.96
CA LEU A 121 22.85 8.65 -1.95
C LEU A 121 22.25 9.77 -2.82
N GLY A 122 20.98 9.64 -3.23
CA GLY A 122 20.28 10.64 -4.02
C GLY A 122 20.04 11.97 -3.29
N GLU A 123 19.96 11.96 -1.96
CA GLU A 123 19.80 13.16 -1.13
C GLU A 123 21.11 13.92 -0.89
N ILE A 124 22.27 13.30 -1.17
CA ILE A 124 23.57 13.93 -0.94
C ILE A 124 23.81 15.02 -2.00
N GLY A 125 23.83 16.26 -1.53
CA GLY A 125 24.07 17.46 -2.32
C GLY A 125 25.45 18.07 -2.11
N GLY A 126 25.60 19.32 -2.55
CA GLY A 126 26.83 20.10 -2.33
C GLY A 126 28.06 19.55 -3.02
N GLU A 127 29.22 19.67 -2.36
CA GLU A 127 30.51 19.19 -2.85
C GLU A 127 30.58 17.67 -3.03
N ASP A 128 29.76 16.93 -2.28
CA ASP A 128 29.75 15.46 -2.30
C ASP A 128 28.81 14.87 -3.38
N LYS A 129 27.99 15.71 -4.03
CA LYS A 129 26.97 15.27 -5.01
C LYS A 129 27.53 14.43 -6.15
N ALA A 130 28.67 14.82 -6.71
CA ALA A 130 29.26 14.12 -7.86
C ALA A 130 29.67 12.70 -7.48
N ALA A 131 30.31 12.53 -6.32
CA ALA A 131 30.71 11.24 -5.80
C ALA A 131 29.51 10.37 -5.41
N ALA A 132 28.52 10.95 -4.74
CA ALA A 132 27.29 10.24 -4.39
C ALA A 132 26.54 9.75 -5.64
N THR A 133 26.52 10.53 -6.72
CA THR A 133 25.93 10.13 -8.01
C THR A 133 26.69 8.95 -8.62
N GLU A 134 28.03 8.97 -8.66
CA GLU A 134 28.81 7.85 -9.20
C GLU A 134 28.60 6.54 -8.40
N ILE A 135 28.38 6.65 -7.08
CA ILE A 135 28.12 5.50 -6.21
C ILE A 135 26.68 5.01 -6.35
N LEU A 136 25.73 5.92 -6.53
CA LEU A 136 24.34 5.60 -6.82
C LEU A 136 24.19 4.81 -8.11
N ASP A 137 24.89 5.23 -9.17
CA ASP A 137 24.88 4.52 -10.45
C ASP A 137 25.46 3.11 -10.30
N PHE A 138 26.58 2.97 -9.56
CA PHE A 138 27.11 1.65 -9.22
C PHE A 138 26.10 0.76 -8.48
N ALA A 139 25.40 1.31 -7.49
CA ALA A 139 24.40 0.56 -6.72
C ALA A 139 23.27 0.06 -7.63
N LYS A 140 22.73 0.93 -8.49
CA LYS A 140 21.66 0.61 -9.44
C LYS A 140 22.07 -0.38 -10.53
N GLU A 141 23.33 -0.34 -10.96
CA GLU A 141 23.84 -1.29 -11.96
C GLU A 141 24.05 -2.70 -11.38
N LYS A 142 24.47 -2.77 -10.10
CA LYS A 142 24.90 -4.02 -9.47
C LYS A 142 23.78 -4.74 -8.73
N PHE A 143 22.77 -4.02 -8.25
CA PHE A 143 21.75 -4.55 -7.35
C PHE A 143 20.33 -4.23 -7.83
N SER A 144 19.44 -5.16 -7.55
CA SER A 144 17.99 -4.93 -7.63
C SER A 144 17.51 -4.23 -6.36
N PRO A 145 16.49 -3.37 -6.42
CA PRO A 145 15.80 -2.85 -5.23
C PRO A 145 15.36 -3.96 -4.25
N ASN A 146 15.05 -5.14 -4.79
CA ASN A 146 14.58 -6.31 -4.04
C ASN A 146 15.70 -7.11 -3.34
N ASP A 147 16.97 -6.78 -3.57
CA ASP A 147 18.07 -7.41 -2.82
C ASP A 147 17.94 -7.08 -1.32
N ALA A 148 18.58 -7.84 -0.43
CA ALA A 148 18.53 -7.50 0.99
C ALA A 148 19.27 -6.17 1.27
N ALA A 149 18.67 -5.28 2.07
CA ALA A 149 19.28 -3.99 2.38
C ALA A 149 20.69 -4.11 2.99
N PRO A 150 20.99 -5.02 3.95
CA PRO A 150 22.35 -5.21 4.45
C PRO A 150 23.37 -5.56 3.35
N THR A 151 22.96 -6.35 2.36
CA THR A 151 23.81 -6.75 1.22
C THR A 151 24.17 -5.53 0.37
N ARG A 152 23.18 -4.70 0.00
CA ARG A 152 23.42 -3.48 -0.77
C ARG A 152 24.31 -2.49 -0.02
N TYR A 153 24.05 -2.28 1.28
CA TYR A 153 24.90 -1.43 2.13
C TYR A 153 26.34 -1.90 2.16
N THR A 154 26.56 -3.19 2.39
CA THR A 154 27.91 -3.77 2.47
C THR A 154 28.66 -3.53 1.17
N ALA A 155 28.03 -3.81 0.02
CA ALA A 155 28.68 -3.64 -1.27
C ALA A 155 28.99 -2.19 -1.63
N VAL A 156 28.14 -1.23 -1.25
CA VAL A 156 28.42 0.20 -1.43
C VAL A 156 29.56 0.65 -0.54
N LEU A 157 29.61 0.20 0.72
CA LEU A 157 30.71 0.50 1.64
C LEU A 157 32.04 -0.08 1.13
N ASP A 158 32.03 -1.33 0.64
CA ASP A 158 33.20 -1.96 0.02
C ASP A 158 33.67 -1.22 -1.23
N GLU A 159 32.74 -0.73 -2.06
CA GLU A 159 33.09 0.06 -3.25
C GLU A 159 33.68 1.42 -2.88
N LEU A 160 33.12 2.09 -1.87
CA LEU A 160 33.68 3.32 -1.32
C LEU A 160 35.11 3.07 -0.80
N GLN A 161 35.33 1.98 -0.06
CA GLN A 161 36.65 1.59 0.41
C GLN A 161 37.62 1.33 -0.75
N ARG A 162 37.20 0.56 -1.75
CA ARG A 162 38.01 0.29 -2.95
C ARG A 162 38.42 1.58 -3.67
N ARG A 163 37.54 2.57 -3.76
CA ARG A 163 37.84 3.87 -4.38
C ARG A 163 38.78 4.71 -3.54
N MET A 164 38.69 4.67 -2.21
CA MET A 164 39.66 5.30 -1.32
C MET A 164 41.06 4.66 -1.48
N ASP A 165 41.13 3.34 -1.66
CA ASP A 165 42.39 2.63 -1.86
C ASP A 165 43.02 2.95 -3.24
N LEU A 166 42.18 3.11 -4.28
CA LEU A 166 42.60 3.44 -5.64
C LEU A 166 42.91 4.92 -5.87
N GLY A 167 42.32 5.83 -5.09
CA GLY A 167 42.54 7.28 -5.17
C GLY A 167 43.98 7.73 -4.86
N ASN A 168 44.87 6.79 -4.51
CA ASN A 168 46.32 6.98 -4.41
C ASN A 168 47.05 6.71 -5.74
N VAL A 169 46.35 6.39 -6.83
CA VAL A 169 46.94 6.09 -8.14
C VAL A 169 46.26 6.94 -9.23
N GLU A 170 46.91 8.05 -9.56
CA GLU A 170 46.73 8.92 -10.75
C GLU A 170 45.40 9.71 -10.86
N SER A 171 45.53 11.02 -10.65
CA SER A 171 44.44 12.01 -10.62
C SER A 171 44.13 12.61 -11.99
N GLU A 172 42.95 12.32 -12.52
CA GLU A 172 42.23 13.19 -13.46
C GLU A 172 40.77 13.49 -13.04
N LYS A 173 40.31 12.95 -11.91
CA LYS A 173 38.93 13.16 -11.41
C LYS A 173 38.88 14.20 -10.29
N THR A 174 37.87 15.08 -10.36
CA THR A 174 37.54 16.15 -9.39
C THR A 174 37.10 15.64 -8.00
N ILE A 175 36.92 14.33 -7.82
CA ILE A 175 36.44 13.72 -6.56
C ILE A 175 37.64 13.30 -5.72
N THR A 176 37.70 13.77 -4.47
CA THR A 176 38.82 13.49 -3.55
C THR A 176 38.60 12.22 -2.72
N ASN A 177 39.69 11.66 -2.20
CA ASN A 177 39.63 10.57 -1.23
C ASN A 177 38.81 10.97 0.02
N GLU A 178 38.97 12.23 0.46
CA GLU A 178 38.20 12.80 1.57
C GLU A 178 36.68 12.76 1.34
N THR A 179 36.22 13.02 0.12
CA THR A 179 34.80 12.88 -0.24
C THR A 179 34.31 11.45 -0.05
N TYR A 180 35.03 10.45 -0.56
CA TYR A 180 34.66 9.04 -0.37
C TYR A 180 34.69 8.63 1.10
N GLN A 181 35.65 9.14 1.89
CA GLN A 181 35.71 8.90 3.32
C GLN A 181 34.51 9.47 4.08
N ARG A 182 34.04 10.68 3.70
CA ARG A 182 32.81 11.26 4.26
C ARG A 182 31.59 10.42 3.94
N LEU A 183 31.42 10.02 2.68
CA LEU A 183 30.33 9.15 2.24
C LEU A 183 30.33 7.81 2.99
N HIS A 184 31.50 7.16 3.09
CA HIS A 184 31.65 5.90 3.81
C HIS A 184 31.26 6.05 5.28
N SER A 185 31.76 7.09 5.95
CA SER A 185 31.45 7.36 7.35
C SER A 185 29.96 7.60 7.59
N LEU A 186 29.30 8.37 6.71
CA LEU A 186 27.87 8.65 6.78
C LEU A 186 27.04 7.37 6.61
N LEU A 187 27.33 6.57 5.59
CA LEU A 187 26.55 5.36 5.27
C LEU A 187 26.83 4.21 6.25
N ALA A 188 28.05 4.09 6.76
CA ALA A 188 28.40 3.07 7.75
C ALA A 188 27.61 3.23 9.06
N GLN A 189 27.37 4.48 9.48
CA GLN A 189 26.52 4.78 10.65
C GLN A 189 25.06 4.38 10.46
N LYS A 190 24.60 4.27 9.21
CA LYS A 190 23.22 3.96 8.84
C LYS A 190 23.07 2.52 8.33
N ARG A 191 24.09 1.68 8.48
CA ARG A 191 24.06 0.29 8.03
C ARG A 191 23.04 -0.51 8.85
N PRO A 192 22.07 -1.19 8.21
CA PRO A 192 21.15 -2.10 8.91
C PRO A 192 21.90 -3.25 9.59
N ALA A 193 21.36 -3.74 10.71
CA ALA A 193 21.91 -4.92 11.38
C ALA A 193 21.73 -6.17 10.52
N THR A 194 22.69 -7.09 10.58
CA THR A 194 22.59 -8.42 9.95
C THR A 194 21.98 -9.41 10.93
N GLU A 195 21.16 -10.36 10.45
CA GLU A 195 20.60 -11.44 11.27
C GLU A 195 21.67 -12.31 11.94
N ASP A 196 22.86 -12.41 11.33
CA ASP A 196 23.94 -13.31 11.76
C ASP A 196 24.87 -12.75 12.85
N GLY A 197 24.57 -11.57 13.41
CA GLY A 197 25.35 -10.99 14.52
C GLY A 197 26.74 -10.44 14.17
N ASP A 198 27.20 -10.56 12.92
CA ASP A 198 28.47 -9.99 12.40
C ASP A 198 28.37 -8.49 12.00
N GLY A 199 27.22 -7.85 12.29
CA GLY A 199 26.99 -6.42 12.08
C GLY A 199 27.47 -5.55 13.24
N PRO A 200 27.46 -4.20 13.12
CA PRO A 200 27.82 -3.32 14.23
C PRO A 200 27.01 -3.68 15.49
N ASN A 201 27.71 -3.81 16.63
CA ASN A 201 27.21 -4.32 17.92
C ASN A 201 25.99 -3.59 18.50
N GLN A 202 25.51 -2.51 17.87
CA GLN A 202 24.29 -1.81 18.23
C GLN A 202 23.54 -1.39 16.96
N PRO A 203 22.25 -1.74 16.79
CA PRO A 203 21.44 -1.18 15.72
C PRO A 203 21.38 0.33 15.90
N TYR A 204 21.74 1.08 14.86
CA TYR A 204 21.72 2.54 14.92
C TYR A 204 20.31 3.04 15.24
N GLU A 205 20.22 4.11 16.03
CA GLU A 205 18.93 4.73 16.33
C GLU A 205 18.40 5.39 15.05
N ILE A 206 17.29 4.86 14.55
CA ILE A 206 16.63 5.40 13.37
C ILE A 206 15.83 6.64 13.79
N THR A 207 16.06 7.75 13.09
CA THR A 207 15.36 9.01 13.34
C THR A 207 14.42 9.37 12.18
N TYR A 208 13.64 10.43 12.33
CA TYR A 208 12.77 10.94 11.27
C TYR A 208 13.51 11.26 9.96
N SER A 209 14.81 11.63 10.01
CA SER A 209 15.60 11.87 8.80
C SER A 209 15.94 10.59 8.03
N ASP A 210 15.80 9.42 8.67
CA ASP A 210 16.14 8.11 8.13
C ASP A 210 14.96 7.40 7.48
N ILE A 211 13.77 8.00 7.50
CA ILE A 211 12.55 7.41 6.97
C ILE A 211 11.94 8.26 5.86
N VAL A 212 11.17 7.63 4.99
CA VAL A 212 10.34 8.30 3.99
C VAL A 212 8.89 8.22 4.44
N ILE A 213 8.26 9.39 4.56
CA ILE A 213 6.84 9.50 4.85
C ILE A 213 6.13 9.82 3.54
N ASN A 214 5.48 8.81 2.98
CA ASN A 214 4.76 8.92 1.71
C ASN A 214 3.35 9.51 1.89
N TRP A 215 2.84 9.55 3.13
CA TRP A 215 1.45 9.89 3.40
C TRP A 215 1.27 10.67 4.70
N ARG A 216 0.27 11.55 4.72
CA ARG A 216 -0.08 12.38 5.89
C ARG A 216 -1.58 12.42 6.05
N TYR A 217 -2.04 12.26 7.29
CA TYR A 217 -3.43 12.41 7.66
C TYR A 217 -3.69 13.79 8.27
N PHE A 218 -4.87 14.36 8.04
CA PHE A 218 -5.28 15.59 8.71
C PHE A 218 -6.35 15.30 9.73
N CYS A 219 -6.20 15.84 10.94
CA CYS A 219 -7.21 15.66 11.98
C CYS A 219 -8.52 16.38 11.59
N ASN A 220 -9.64 15.65 11.57
CA ASN A 220 -10.97 16.20 11.31
C ASN A 220 -11.57 16.99 12.50
N GLY A 221 -10.79 17.22 13.56
CA GLY A 221 -11.19 17.98 14.74
C GLY A 221 -10.93 19.48 14.69
N ASN A 222 -10.55 20.02 13.51
CA ASN A 222 -10.25 21.44 13.30
C ASN A 222 -9.06 21.99 14.12
N CYS A 223 -8.13 21.14 14.57
CA CYS A 223 -6.91 21.58 15.26
C CYS A 223 -5.77 21.97 14.31
N GLY A 224 -5.92 21.69 13.01
CA GLY A 224 -4.86 21.86 12.01
C GLY A 224 -3.71 20.85 12.14
N GLY A 225 -3.81 19.92 13.10
CA GLY A 225 -2.83 18.87 13.31
C GLY A 225 -2.76 17.92 12.12
N THR A 226 -1.54 17.65 11.68
CA THR A 226 -1.24 16.62 10.69
C THR A 226 -0.66 15.43 11.44
N TRP A 227 -1.15 14.24 11.12
CA TRP A 227 -0.59 13.00 11.59
C TRP A 227 0.49 12.55 10.62
N ASP A 228 1.69 12.44 11.16
CA ASP A 228 2.95 12.11 10.51
C ASP A 228 3.63 10.95 11.24
N PHE A 229 2.83 10.03 11.79
CA PHE A 229 3.26 8.84 12.53
C PHE A 229 3.86 9.12 13.93
N GLU A 230 4.14 10.37 14.32
CA GLU A 230 4.74 10.69 15.64
C GLU A 230 3.73 10.73 16.80
N THR A 231 2.44 10.79 16.48
CA THR A 231 1.37 10.85 17.47
C THR A 231 0.39 9.70 17.27
N ASP A 232 -0.46 9.48 18.25
CA ASP A 232 -1.57 8.55 18.12
C ASP A 232 -2.66 9.13 17.21
N ILE A 233 -3.35 8.26 16.47
CA ILE A 233 -4.52 8.61 15.65
C ILE A 233 -5.68 7.67 15.93
N ASN A 234 -6.90 8.20 15.88
CA ASN A 234 -8.12 7.44 16.06
C ASN A 234 -8.98 7.55 14.81
N ILE A 235 -9.10 6.46 14.06
CA ILE A 235 -9.77 6.44 12.77
C ILE A 235 -11.20 5.94 12.96
N CYS A 236 -12.19 6.72 12.53
CA CYS A 236 -13.59 6.28 12.60
C CYS A 236 -13.78 4.99 11.79
N LYS A 237 -14.37 3.96 12.39
CA LYS A 237 -14.62 2.67 11.73
C LYS A 237 -15.72 2.73 10.67
N TYR A 238 -16.47 3.83 10.64
CA TYR A 238 -17.72 3.95 9.89
C TYR A 238 -17.69 5.06 8.83
N CYS A 239 -17.03 6.17 9.14
CA CYS A 239 -16.93 7.31 8.24
C CYS A 239 -15.73 7.15 7.33
N TRP A 240 -15.89 7.59 6.08
CA TRP A 240 -14.79 7.60 5.13
C TRP A 240 -13.73 8.62 5.52
N ASP A 241 -12.48 8.18 5.61
CA ASP A 241 -11.29 9.02 5.76
C ASP A 241 -11.40 10.07 6.89
N THR A 242 -11.90 9.64 8.06
CA THR A 242 -12.23 10.52 9.18
C THR A 242 -11.42 10.20 10.44
N PRO A 243 -10.12 10.54 10.49
CA PRO A 243 -9.31 10.46 11.70
C PRO A 243 -9.46 11.64 12.68
N PHE A 244 -9.18 11.36 13.95
CA PHE A 244 -9.03 12.34 15.02
C PHE A 244 -7.76 12.10 15.83
N CYS A 245 -7.06 13.16 16.20
CA CYS A 245 -6.00 13.07 17.20
C CYS A 245 -6.59 12.90 18.61
N GLN A 246 -5.73 12.52 19.57
CA GLN A 246 -6.13 12.24 20.96
C GLN A 246 -6.80 13.41 21.68
N ASN A 247 -6.54 14.65 21.26
CA ASN A 247 -7.14 15.83 21.87
C ASN A 247 -8.51 16.16 21.27
N CYS A 248 -8.74 15.83 20.00
CA CYS A 248 -9.96 16.20 19.29
C CYS A 248 -11.07 15.15 19.40
N LEU A 249 -10.73 13.87 19.48
CA LEU A 249 -11.73 12.81 19.63
C LEU A 249 -12.61 13.01 20.89
N PRO A 250 -12.06 13.31 22.09
CA PRO A 250 -12.88 13.54 23.27
C PRO A 250 -13.84 14.73 23.11
N LEU A 251 -13.44 15.78 22.39
CA LEU A 251 -14.31 16.94 22.13
C LEU A 251 -15.49 16.56 21.24
N LEU A 252 -15.27 15.71 20.23
CA LEU A 252 -16.34 15.17 19.40
C LEU A 252 -17.30 14.33 20.25
N GLN A 253 -16.77 13.39 21.03
CA GLN A 253 -17.56 12.48 21.87
C GLN A 253 -18.38 13.22 22.93
N GLN A 254 -17.89 14.36 23.42
CA GLN A 254 -18.59 15.22 24.38
C GLN A 254 -19.58 16.20 23.71
N GLY A 255 -19.66 16.24 22.38
CA GLY A 255 -20.50 17.19 21.63
C GLY A 255 -20.01 18.64 21.71
N THR A 256 -18.74 18.87 22.08
CA THR A 256 -18.14 20.20 22.20
C THR A 256 -17.21 20.54 21.03
N SER A 257 -17.01 19.61 20.10
CA SER A 257 -16.28 19.83 18.86
C SER A 257 -16.92 20.95 18.04
N LYS A 258 -16.08 21.81 17.46
CA LYS A 258 -16.50 22.85 16.51
C LYS A 258 -16.82 22.31 15.12
N MET A 259 -16.55 21.02 14.88
CA MET A 259 -16.72 20.36 13.59
C MET A 259 -17.53 19.08 13.76
N LEU A 260 -18.58 18.93 12.94
CA LEU A 260 -19.47 17.76 12.90
C LEU A 260 -19.06 16.81 11.77
N ALA A 261 -17.78 16.40 11.76
CA ALA A 261 -17.25 15.50 10.73
C ALA A 261 -17.67 14.03 10.91
N CYS A 262 -18.13 13.67 12.11
CA CYS A 262 -18.48 12.30 12.50
C CYS A 262 -19.51 12.35 13.64
N ASP A 263 -20.13 11.21 13.98
CA ASP A 263 -21.03 11.07 15.11
C ASP A 263 -20.28 10.74 16.41
N ALA A 264 -20.76 11.28 17.54
CA ALA A 264 -20.15 11.12 18.86
C ALA A 264 -20.25 9.68 19.41
N GLY A 265 -21.23 8.89 18.96
CA GLY A 265 -21.46 7.50 19.38
C GLY A 265 -20.77 6.46 18.49
N HIS A 266 -20.00 6.89 17.49
CA HIS A 266 -19.25 5.98 16.62
C HIS A 266 -18.17 5.18 17.37
N LYS A 267 -17.46 4.29 16.67
CA LYS A 267 -16.34 3.54 17.22
C LYS A 267 -15.10 3.88 16.41
N TRP A 268 -13.96 3.84 17.07
CA TRP A 268 -12.68 4.23 16.47
C TRP A 268 -11.68 3.09 16.56
N LEU A 269 -10.94 2.88 15.48
CA LEU A 269 -9.72 2.12 15.51
C LEU A 269 -8.63 3.05 16.05
N HIS A 270 -8.13 2.74 17.24
CA HIS A 270 -6.99 3.44 17.82
C HIS A 270 -5.72 2.88 17.18
N VAL A 271 -4.96 3.77 16.55
CA VAL A 271 -3.62 3.46 16.02
C VAL A 271 -2.61 4.22 16.87
N PRO A 272 -1.72 3.52 17.59
CA PRO A 272 -0.73 4.15 18.44
C PRO A 272 0.31 4.87 17.59
N ARG A 273 1.02 5.81 18.22
CA ARG A 273 2.22 6.42 17.62
C ARG A 273 3.14 5.34 17.07
N TRP A 274 3.70 5.62 15.92
CA TRP A 274 4.64 4.72 15.29
C TRP A 274 5.88 4.57 16.16
N ASN A 275 6.24 3.32 16.44
CA ASN A 275 7.50 3.02 17.10
C ASN A 275 8.28 2.07 16.20
N LEU A 276 9.21 2.63 15.43
CA LEU A 276 9.96 1.87 14.44
C LEU A 276 10.73 0.67 15.01
N ARG A 277 11.11 0.70 16.30
CA ARG A 277 11.77 -0.44 16.99
C ARG A 277 10.78 -1.54 17.38
N GLU A 278 9.52 -1.21 17.66
CA GLU A 278 8.46 -2.19 17.97
C GLU A 278 7.80 -2.70 16.68
N SER A 279 7.72 -1.86 15.65
CA SER A 279 7.31 -2.19 14.28
C SER A 279 8.40 -2.94 13.48
N THR A 280 9.40 -3.51 14.17
CA THR A 280 10.52 -4.28 13.59
C THR A 280 10.06 -5.39 12.64
N GLY A 281 8.84 -5.90 12.81
CA GLY A 281 8.26 -6.84 11.87
C GLY A 281 8.36 -6.34 10.42
N LEU A 282 8.05 -5.07 10.16
CA LEU A 282 7.98 -4.49 8.81
C LEU A 282 9.35 -4.36 8.15
N ARG A 283 10.39 -4.14 8.96
CA ARG A 283 11.79 -4.13 8.50
C ARG A 283 12.24 -5.52 8.01
N ASP A 284 11.73 -6.56 8.65
CA ASP A 284 12.08 -7.96 8.37
C ASP A 284 11.06 -8.62 7.42
N GLY A 285 10.12 -7.84 6.86
CA GLY A 285 9.07 -8.35 5.99
C GLY A 285 8.06 -9.27 6.69
N THR A 286 7.78 -9.02 7.97
CA THR A 286 6.90 -9.81 8.84
C THR A 286 5.84 -8.97 9.55
N VAL A 287 4.74 -9.60 9.96
CA VAL A 287 3.63 -9.00 10.73
C VAL A 287 3.17 -9.95 11.83
N MET A 288 2.47 -9.42 12.83
CA MET A 288 1.83 -10.21 13.88
C MET A 288 0.44 -10.63 13.43
N MET A 289 0.29 -11.88 12.96
CA MET A 289 -0.99 -12.43 12.52
C MET A 289 -1.76 -13.05 13.69
N GLY A 290 -3.04 -12.70 13.82
CA GLY A 290 -3.90 -13.11 14.93
C GLY A 290 -3.64 -12.31 16.20
N GLY A 291 -4.02 -12.88 17.35
CA GLY A 291 -4.00 -12.15 18.63
C GLY A 291 -5.20 -11.23 18.79
N GLU A 292 -5.07 -10.25 19.68
CA GLU A 292 -6.12 -9.27 19.99
C GLU A 292 -5.55 -7.86 20.01
N ILE A 293 -6.41 -6.86 19.79
CA ILE A 293 -6.05 -5.45 19.98
C ILE A 293 -6.32 -5.07 21.43
N VAL A 294 -5.27 -4.73 22.17
CA VAL A 294 -5.33 -4.16 23.52
C VAL A 294 -4.67 -2.79 23.48
N ASP A 295 -5.42 -1.75 23.86
CA ASP A 295 -4.96 -0.35 23.80
C ASP A 295 -4.34 0.04 22.44
N GLY A 296 -4.97 -0.39 21.35
CA GLY A 296 -4.54 -0.13 19.97
C GLY A 296 -3.29 -0.91 19.54
N ARG A 297 -2.79 -1.83 20.36
CA ARG A 297 -1.62 -2.65 20.04
C ARG A 297 -2.01 -4.11 19.88
N HIS A 298 -1.38 -4.80 18.93
CA HIS A 298 -1.48 -6.26 18.85
C HIS A 298 -0.81 -6.91 20.07
N VAL A 299 -1.59 -7.73 20.77
CA VAL A 299 -1.12 -8.56 21.88
C VAL A 299 -1.38 -10.02 21.52
N GLY A 300 -0.33 -10.84 21.64
CA GLY A 300 -0.35 -12.24 21.20
C GLY A 300 -0.19 -12.38 19.68
N GLY A 301 -0.70 -13.49 19.13
CA GLY A 301 -0.55 -13.81 17.71
C GLY A 301 0.80 -14.45 17.36
N GLN A 302 0.99 -14.71 16.08
CA GLN A 302 2.18 -15.34 15.52
C GLN A 302 2.88 -14.38 14.54
N ARG A 303 4.19 -14.21 14.69
CA ARG A 303 4.99 -13.50 13.69
C ARG A 303 5.10 -14.34 12.41
N VAL A 304 4.64 -13.79 11.29
CA VAL A 304 4.65 -14.44 9.97
C VAL A 304 5.15 -13.48 8.90
N LYS A 305 5.57 -13.99 7.75
CA LYS A 305 5.96 -13.13 6.61
C LYS A 305 4.74 -12.36 6.07
N ILE A 306 4.95 -11.14 5.58
CA ILE A 306 3.87 -10.32 4.96
C ILE A 306 3.15 -11.12 3.87
N LYS A 307 3.88 -11.80 2.98
CA LYS A 307 3.29 -12.64 1.91
C LYS A 307 2.45 -13.80 2.46
N GLU A 308 2.80 -14.33 3.63
CA GLU A 308 2.02 -15.40 4.29
C GLU A 308 0.72 -14.84 4.86
N TRP A 309 0.77 -13.70 5.55
CA TRP A 309 -0.41 -12.99 6.03
C TRP A 309 -1.33 -12.55 4.88
N LEU A 310 -0.78 -11.93 3.83
CA LEU A 310 -1.56 -11.54 2.64
C LEU A 310 -2.27 -12.76 2.02
N SER A 311 -1.60 -13.92 1.94
CA SER A 311 -2.21 -15.15 1.44
C SER A 311 -3.45 -15.58 2.25
N THR A 312 -3.48 -15.35 3.58
CA THR A 312 -4.68 -15.64 4.38
C THR A 312 -5.81 -14.69 4.04
N ILE A 313 -5.53 -13.39 3.90
CA ILE A 313 -6.51 -12.38 3.46
C ILE A 313 -7.07 -12.76 2.08
N TRP A 314 -6.21 -13.03 1.11
CA TRP A 314 -6.62 -13.39 -0.25
C TRP A 314 -7.53 -14.60 -0.28
N LYS A 315 -7.16 -15.64 0.48
CA LYS A 315 -7.99 -16.85 0.63
C LYS A 315 -9.36 -16.53 1.21
N GLU A 316 -9.44 -15.71 2.25
CA GLU A 316 -10.72 -15.31 2.87
C GLU A 316 -11.62 -14.50 1.93
N TRP A 317 -11.01 -13.72 1.04
CA TRP A 317 -11.71 -12.92 0.04
C TRP A 317 -11.96 -13.66 -1.28
N GLY A 318 -11.56 -14.93 -1.37
CA GLY A 318 -11.83 -15.81 -2.51
C GLY A 318 -10.81 -15.71 -3.66
N TYR A 319 -9.69 -15.05 -3.45
CA TYR A 319 -8.57 -14.99 -4.39
C TYR A 319 -7.61 -16.15 -4.08
N ARG A 320 -7.40 -17.04 -5.05
CA ARG A 320 -6.47 -18.16 -4.90
C ARG A 320 -5.05 -17.67 -5.22
N VAL A 321 -4.12 -17.85 -4.28
CA VAL A 321 -2.69 -17.83 -4.59
C VAL A 321 -2.41 -19.01 -5.51
N ALA A 322 -2.17 -18.74 -6.79
CA ALA A 322 -1.58 -19.72 -7.67
C ALA A 322 -0.10 -19.84 -7.27
N LEU A 323 0.21 -20.72 -6.32
CA LEU A 323 1.55 -21.24 -6.12
C LEU A 323 1.96 -22.02 -7.37
N LEU A 324 2.32 -21.31 -8.44
CA LEU A 324 2.97 -21.91 -9.60
C LEU A 324 4.45 -22.07 -9.27
N SER A 325 4.78 -23.19 -8.61
CA SER A 325 6.11 -23.74 -8.82
C SER A 325 6.21 -24.05 -10.32
N LEU A 326 7.23 -23.50 -10.99
CA LEU A 326 7.51 -23.67 -12.41
C LEU A 326 7.87 -25.11 -12.83
N SER A 327 7.56 -26.13 -12.02
CA SER A 327 7.91 -27.53 -12.29
C SER A 327 6.73 -28.41 -12.75
N SER A 328 5.48 -27.93 -12.71
CA SER A 328 4.30 -28.77 -13.02
C SER A 328 3.57 -28.47 -14.34
N LEU A 329 3.95 -27.43 -15.10
CA LEU A 329 3.29 -27.07 -16.38
C LEU A 329 3.98 -27.59 -17.65
N ALA A 330 4.95 -28.50 -17.55
CA ALA A 330 5.55 -29.15 -18.72
C ALA A 330 4.67 -30.27 -19.33
N GLY A 331 3.54 -30.64 -18.72
CA GLY A 331 2.81 -31.85 -19.09
C GLY A 331 1.54 -31.70 -19.95
N PHE A 332 1.00 -30.50 -20.17
CA PHE A 332 -0.41 -30.37 -20.60
C PHE A 332 -0.69 -29.64 -21.92
N TRP A 333 0.32 -29.40 -22.76
CA TRP A 333 0.13 -28.76 -24.07
C TRP A 333 0.47 -29.68 -25.24
N LEU A 334 -0.22 -30.80 -25.36
CA LEU A 334 -0.33 -31.56 -26.61
C LEU A 334 -1.70 -32.25 -26.68
N ARG A 335 -2.77 -31.49 -26.95
CA ARG A 335 -3.96 -31.95 -27.70
C ARG A 335 -4.87 -30.76 -28.06
N SER A 336 -5.46 -30.88 -29.26
CA SER A 336 -6.14 -29.88 -30.10
C SER A 336 -7.28 -29.07 -29.46
N PRO A 337 -7.59 -27.84 -29.92
CA PRO A 337 -8.53 -26.94 -29.26
C PRO A 337 -9.95 -27.01 -29.85
N GLU A 338 -10.79 -27.98 -29.47
CA GLU A 338 -12.24 -27.93 -29.78
C GLU A 338 -13.21 -28.42 -28.69
N HIS A 339 -12.76 -28.81 -27.48
CA HIS A 339 -13.71 -29.23 -26.43
C HIS A 339 -13.28 -28.81 -25.03
N ILE A 340 -13.50 -27.54 -24.65
CA ILE A 340 -13.74 -27.14 -23.25
C ILE A 340 -14.81 -26.05 -23.24
N LEU A 341 -16.05 -26.46 -23.50
CA LEU A 341 -17.25 -25.81 -22.96
C LEU A 341 -17.86 -26.84 -22.02
N LEU A 342 -18.26 -26.39 -20.81
CA LEU A 342 -18.91 -27.14 -19.72
C LEU A 342 -17.97 -27.80 -18.70
N SER A 343 -17.49 -27.02 -17.73
CA SER A 343 -17.72 -27.31 -16.31
C SER A 343 -17.29 -26.11 -15.46
N LEU A 344 -17.98 -25.89 -14.34
CA LEU A 344 -17.79 -24.84 -13.33
C LEU A 344 -18.58 -23.53 -13.51
N CYS A 345 -19.92 -23.59 -13.45
CA CYS A 345 -20.74 -22.63 -12.70
C CYS A 345 -22.22 -23.06 -12.64
N PRO A 346 -22.79 -23.41 -11.47
CA PRO A 346 -24.22 -23.63 -11.32
C PRO A 346 -24.88 -22.38 -10.70
N SER A 347 -25.08 -21.33 -11.50
CA SER A 347 -26.05 -20.24 -11.24
C SER A 347 -26.03 -19.22 -12.38
N ALA A 348 -26.60 -19.58 -13.52
CA ALA A 348 -26.98 -18.60 -14.55
C ALA A 348 -28.26 -19.09 -15.23
N ARG A 349 -29.40 -18.70 -14.66
CA ARG A 349 -30.69 -18.81 -15.33
C ARG A 349 -31.35 -17.42 -15.32
N ILE A 350 -31.53 -16.90 -16.55
CA ILE A 350 -32.51 -15.87 -16.99
C ILE A 350 -32.10 -14.44 -16.55
N TYR A 351 -31.89 -13.42 -17.40
CA TYR A 351 -32.64 -12.96 -18.59
C TYR A 351 -31.71 -12.43 -19.71
N VAL A 352 -31.97 -12.85 -20.94
CA VAL A 352 -31.53 -12.15 -22.16
C VAL A 352 -32.75 -11.41 -22.69
N LYS A 353 -32.70 -10.08 -22.76
CA LYS A 353 -33.44 -9.30 -23.77
C LYS A 353 -32.70 -7.99 -24.07
N GLU A 354 -32.54 -7.78 -25.37
CA GLU A 354 -32.08 -6.58 -26.09
C GLU A 354 -30.57 -6.37 -26.28
N LYS A 355 -30.16 -6.48 -27.55
CA LYS A 355 -28.81 -6.20 -28.06
C LYS A 355 -28.66 -4.70 -28.37
N PRO A 356 -27.59 -4.03 -27.93
CA PRO A 356 -27.12 -2.81 -28.58
C PRO A 356 -26.20 -3.14 -29.77
N LYS A 357 -26.29 -2.33 -30.83
CA LYS A 357 -25.54 -2.43 -32.09
C LYS A 357 -24.03 -2.24 -31.90
N PRO A 358 -23.17 -2.86 -32.74
CA PRO A 358 -21.72 -2.75 -32.62
C PRO A 358 -21.21 -1.39 -33.11
N ILE A 359 -20.42 -0.71 -32.28
CA ILE A 359 -19.53 0.38 -32.70
C ILE A 359 -18.24 -0.25 -33.23
N ALA A 360 -17.82 0.17 -34.41
CA ALA A 360 -16.69 -0.39 -35.15
C ALA A 360 -15.35 -0.16 -34.44
N HIS A 361 -14.69 -1.25 -34.01
CA HIS A 361 -13.29 -1.21 -33.57
C HIS A 361 -12.32 -1.62 -34.70
N ASN A 362 -11.34 -0.75 -34.91
CA ASN A 362 -10.28 -0.76 -35.89
C ASN A 362 -9.45 -2.08 -35.89
N LYS A 363 -9.47 -2.81 -37.01
CA LYS A 363 -8.78 -4.10 -37.22
C LYS A 363 -7.25 -3.97 -37.29
N ASP A 364 -6.69 -2.78 -37.43
CA ASP A 364 -5.24 -2.56 -37.63
C ASP A 364 -4.42 -2.51 -36.32
N ALA A 365 -5.08 -2.47 -35.16
CA ALA A 365 -4.39 -2.52 -33.86
C ALA A 365 -3.94 -3.95 -33.50
N LYS A 366 -4.79 -4.95 -33.76
CA LYS A 366 -4.47 -6.37 -33.48
C LYS A 366 -3.35 -6.91 -34.37
N ALA A 367 -3.29 -6.49 -35.64
CA ALA A 367 -2.24 -6.94 -36.56
C ALA A 367 -0.84 -6.40 -36.20
N ARG A 368 -0.76 -5.20 -35.61
CA ARG A 368 0.51 -4.61 -35.14
C ARG A 368 1.05 -5.27 -33.89
N TRP A 369 0.16 -5.67 -32.97
CA TRP A 369 0.55 -6.36 -31.74
C TRP A 369 1.08 -7.79 -32.03
N PHE A 370 0.41 -8.52 -32.93
CA PHE A 370 0.81 -9.88 -33.30
C PHE A 370 2.17 -9.93 -34.02
N LYS A 371 2.48 -8.94 -34.87
CA LYS A 371 3.79 -8.81 -35.52
C LYS A 371 4.93 -8.46 -34.55
N LYS A 372 4.66 -7.67 -33.50
CA LYS A 372 5.63 -7.37 -32.43
C LYS A 372 5.93 -8.60 -31.57
N PHE A 373 4.90 -9.38 -31.25
CA PHE A 373 5.02 -10.59 -30.44
C PHE A 373 5.88 -11.69 -31.11
N ILE A 374 5.67 -11.93 -32.42
CA ILE A 374 6.49 -12.91 -33.17
C ILE A 374 7.96 -12.48 -33.29
N ARG A 375 8.23 -11.16 -33.38
CA ARG A 375 9.60 -10.64 -33.44
C ARG A 375 10.35 -10.81 -32.11
N TRP A 376 9.66 -10.67 -30.98
CA TRP A 376 10.24 -10.86 -29.65
C TRP A 376 10.56 -12.34 -29.38
N ARG A 377 9.67 -13.26 -29.79
CA ARG A 377 9.86 -14.72 -29.62
C ARG A 377 11.07 -15.27 -30.39
N ASN A 378 11.42 -14.69 -31.52
CA ASN A 378 12.57 -15.12 -32.32
C ASN A 378 13.92 -14.57 -31.81
N ILE A 379 13.90 -13.52 -30.99
CA ILE A 379 15.11 -12.97 -30.34
C ILE A 379 15.44 -13.79 -29.07
N ALA A 380 14.42 -14.23 -28.34
CA ALA A 380 14.59 -15.06 -27.14
C ALA A 380 15.04 -16.51 -27.44
N ALA A 381 14.92 -16.99 -28.67
CA ALA A 381 15.31 -18.35 -29.07
C ALA A 381 16.75 -18.43 -29.64
N ARG A 382 17.54 -17.35 -29.59
CA ARG A 382 18.94 -17.29 -30.08
C ARG A 382 19.95 -16.79 -29.03
N LYS A 383 19.54 -16.70 -27.78
CA LYS A 383 20.41 -16.67 -26.59
C LYS A 383 20.11 -17.92 -25.80
#